data_AF-A0A0C3ABB1-F1
#
_entry.id   AF-A0A0C3ABB1-F1
#
_cell.length_a   1.000
_cell.length_b   1.000
_cell.length_c   1.000
_cell.angle_alpha   90.00
_cell.angle_beta   90.00
_cell.angle_gamma   90.00
#
_symmetry.space_group_name_H-M   'P 1'
#
loop_
_entity.id
_entity.type
_entity.pdbx_description
1 polymer ?
#
loop_
_entity_poly.entity_id
_entity_poly.type
_entity_poly.pdbx_seq_one_letter_code
_entity_poly.pdbx_strand_id
1 'polypeptide(L)'
;MNRLNGKITQQECMLSRFGAQFASTALSSSDSRTPCQGACEGTARQPYKSKHQTALASLCLVEAAFGVATSSNANLDLYKGFLQLEEYTAQTGYNTRNTPTSGQKEWRTSEVGPVVRIPHTRAIATAFSSGGGPRRSFNDGAFSGRILGGGTRNEIYGTARYGSGYWEYTSSANGTTQYQPVFTLDVSGRNFPHGFPPLSFGSYGGGGEYFNVDKSDLPGIHSPRFWTAPSPSRVYGLHLYFSSRSWFLVGDIASLEVVNAVIALQEDQGGCNYFGTSQPLDTTKTYGSWNSSVTSDDSETRGYIARVETRRGGEVFQRAIFPWNVVQYYRGSSLALAMLEYDNAFAHNGNENTDYWASTPLNTTGLDMNLLNCINQTIAASIHIVDPTLIVRGHLSTEQIIVLIVIVTLGSAFLIAGYNKRLPRKEGYSPVPESDW
;
A
#
# COMPACT_ATOMS: atom_id res chain seq x y z
N MET A 1 36.37 -18.18 -45.45
CA MET A 1 36.95 -17.20 -44.49
C MET A 1 36.47 -15.81 -44.86
N ASN A 2 35.42 -15.31 -44.21
CA ASN A 2 35.20 -13.89 -43.85
C ASN A 2 33.75 -13.63 -43.37
N ARG A 3 33.68 -12.86 -42.27
CA ARG A 3 32.60 -12.00 -41.77
C ARG A 3 31.28 -12.63 -41.31
N LEU A 4 31.15 -12.76 -40.00
CA LEU A 4 29.88 -12.55 -39.27
C LEU A 4 30.06 -11.33 -38.36
N ASN A 5 29.30 -10.26 -38.64
CA ASN A 5 29.17 -9.09 -37.79
C ASN A 5 28.11 -9.39 -36.71
N GLY A 6 28.52 -9.42 -35.45
CA GLY A 6 27.62 -9.41 -34.30
C GLY A 6 27.10 -7.99 -34.04
N LYS A 7 25.78 -7.84 -34.04
CA LYS A 7 25.12 -6.72 -33.35
C LYS A 7 24.94 -7.12 -31.90
N ILE A 8 25.76 -6.56 -31.02
CA ILE A 8 25.52 -6.54 -29.57
C ILE A 8 24.53 -5.40 -29.32
N THR A 9 23.35 -5.74 -28.79
CA THR A 9 22.28 -4.79 -28.45
C THR A 9 22.59 -4.08 -27.14
N GLN A 10 22.15 -2.82 -27.06
CA GLN A 10 22.49 -1.78 -26.10
C GLN A 10 22.02 -2.03 -24.64
N GLN A 11 21.60 -3.25 -24.30
CA GLN A 11 20.93 -3.58 -23.03
C GLN A 11 21.82 -4.30 -22.01
N GLU A 12 22.97 -4.86 -22.43
CA GLU A 12 23.96 -5.44 -21.49
C GLU A 12 24.84 -4.38 -20.80
N CYS A 13 24.82 -3.12 -21.26
CA CYS A 13 25.64 -2.05 -20.68
C CYS A 13 25.00 -1.32 -19.48
N MET A 14 23.70 -1.53 -19.19
CA MET A 14 23.04 -0.90 -18.04
C MET A 14 22.97 -1.79 -16.78
N LEU A 15 23.10 -3.10 -16.89
CA LEU A 15 22.96 -4.03 -15.75
C LEU A 15 24.29 -4.46 -15.10
N SER A 16 25.45 -4.11 -15.67
CA SER A 16 26.78 -4.49 -15.15
C SER A 16 27.44 -3.42 -14.25
N ARG A 17 26.95 -2.17 -14.22
CA ARG A 17 27.61 -1.06 -13.51
C ARG A 17 27.11 -0.72 -12.10
N PHE A 18 26.11 -1.42 -11.57
CA PHE A 18 25.55 -1.09 -10.24
C PHE A 18 25.92 -2.06 -9.09
N GLY A 19 26.64 -3.14 -9.37
CA GLY A 19 27.00 -4.15 -8.35
C GLY A 19 28.34 -3.95 -7.63
N ALA A 20 29.16 -2.95 -7.98
CA ALA A 20 30.58 -2.90 -7.56
C ALA A 20 31.05 -1.58 -6.94
N GLN A 21 30.14 -0.78 -6.34
CA GLN A 21 30.52 0.52 -5.75
C GLN A 21 30.15 0.74 -4.28
N PHE A 22 29.83 -0.32 -3.52
CA PHE A 22 29.58 -0.24 -2.08
C PHE A 22 30.40 -1.20 -1.21
N ALA A 23 31.51 -1.73 -1.72
CA ALA A 23 32.41 -2.59 -0.96
C ALA A 23 33.89 -2.17 -1.10
N SER A 24 34.23 -0.93 -0.72
CA SER A 24 35.62 -0.57 -0.38
C SER A 24 35.71 0.83 0.22
N THR A 25 35.35 0.99 1.50
CA THR A 25 35.95 2.03 2.37
C THR A 25 35.68 1.72 3.84
N ALA A 26 36.42 0.76 4.41
CA ALA A 26 36.58 0.65 5.87
C ALA A 26 37.80 -0.22 6.20
N LEU A 27 38.99 0.36 6.08
CA LEU A 27 40.20 -0.14 6.75
C LEU A 27 41.08 1.06 7.09
N SER A 28 41.15 1.40 8.38
CA SER A 28 42.33 1.88 9.11
C SER A 28 41.91 2.71 10.33
N SER A 29 41.91 2.09 11.51
CA SER A 29 42.83 2.50 12.57
C SER A 29 42.74 1.50 13.73
N SER A 30 43.84 0.81 13.92
CA SER A 30 44.23 0.12 15.13
C SER A 30 44.46 1.14 16.25
N ASP A 31 43.96 0.88 17.47
CA ASP A 31 44.90 0.65 18.56
C ASP A 31 44.27 -0.06 19.78
N SER A 32 45.18 -0.63 20.54
CA SER A 32 45.12 -1.72 21.50
C SER A 32 44.76 -1.33 22.94
N ARG A 33 44.10 -2.23 23.69
CA ARG A 33 44.54 -2.81 25.00
C ARG A 33 43.39 -3.49 25.78
N THR A 34 43.64 -4.73 26.17
CA THR A 34 42.92 -5.62 27.11
C THR A 34 43.38 -5.35 28.58
N PRO A 35 43.11 -6.21 29.60
CA PRO A 35 41.83 -6.46 30.30
C PRO A 35 41.97 -6.51 31.86
N CYS A 36 40.87 -6.61 32.64
CA CYS A 36 40.82 -7.16 34.02
C CYS A 36 39.38 -7.68 34.27
N GLN A 37 39.05 -8.97 34.45
CA GLN A 37 39.25 -9.92 35.57
C GLN A 37 38.55 -9.57 36.91
N GLY A 38 37.76 -10.52 37.42
CA GLY A 38 37.17 -10.60 38.77
C GLY A 38 35.75 -11.20 38.75
N ALA A 39 35.52 -12.52 38.83
CA ALA A 39 35.68 -13.45 39.96
C ALA A 39 34.81 -13.13 41.19
N CYS A 40 33.79 -13.96 41.43
CA CYS A 40 33.27 -14.32 42.76
C CYS A 40 32.58 -15.71 42.68
N GLU A 41 33.32 -16.71 43.14
CA GLU A 41 32.86 -18.07 43.48
C GLU A 41 32.38 -18.14 44.93
N GLY A 42 31.55 -19.14 45.22
CA GLY A 42 31.39 -19.76 46.54
C GLY A 42 30.03 -19.51 47.20
N THR A 43 29.41 -20.46 47.92
CA THR A 43 29.77 -21.83 48.29
C THR A 43 28.51 -22.51 48.82
N ALA A 44 28.38 -23.81 48.59
CA ALA A 44 27.32 -24.67 49.13
C ALA A 44 27.66 -25.18 50.54
N ARG A 45 26.67 -25.26 51.44
CA ARG A 45 26.61 -26.20 52.57
C ARG A 45 25.16 -26.60 52.92
N GLN A 46 24.91 -27.91 52.92
CA GLN A 46 23.80 -28.63 53.56
C GLN A 46 24.24 -29.13 54.97
N PRO A 47 23.43 -29.87 55.76
CA PRO A 47 21.98 -29.84 56.01
C PRO A 47 21.64 -29.86 57.53
N TYR A 48 20.39 -29.63 57.92
CA TYR A 48 19.87 -30.11 59.22
C TYR A 48 18.42 -30.58 59.10
N LYS A 49 18.16 -31.77 59.64
CA LYS A 49 16.84 -32.42 59.73
C LYS A 49 16.10 -31.92 60.96
N SER A 50 14.80 -31.66 60.83
CA SER A 50 13.84 -31.73 61.94
C SER A 50 12.43 -32.00 61.40
N LYS A 51 11.73 -32.95 62.02
CA LYS A 51 10.38 -33.43 61.70
C LYS A 51 9.32 -32.58 62.40
N HIS A 52 8.11 -32.62 61.82
CA HIS A 52 6.82 -32.10 62.30
C HIS A 52 6.63 -30.58 62.10
N GLN A 53 5.80 -30.18 61.14
CA GLN A 53 4.36 -30.09 61.35
C GLN A 53 3.63 -29.79 60.02
N THR A 54 2.70 -30.68 59.73
CA THR A 54 1.57 -30.57 58.80
C THR A 54 0.68 -29.39 59.12
N ALA A 55 0.58 -28.43 58.21
CA ALA A 55 -0.62 -27.67 57.83
C ALA A 55 -0.16 -26.44 57.03
N LEU A 56 -0.15 -26.53 55.69
CA LEU A 56 -0.19 -25.42 54.71
C LEU A 56 0.11 -25.99 53.31
N ALA A 57 -0.72 -26.92 52.84
CA ALA A 57 -0.60 -27.52 51.50
C ALA A 57 -1.94 -27.51 50.74
N SER A 58 -2.71 -26.44 50.89
CA SER A 58 -3.99 -26.23 50.18
C SER A 58 -4.19 -24.79 49.71
N LEU A 59 -3.10 -24.05 49.45
CA LEU A 59 -3.13 -22.76 48.76
C LEU A 59 -2.07 -22.57 47.66
N CYS A 60 -1.41 -23.65 47.21
CA CYS A 60 -0.44 -23.60 46.08
C CYS A 60 -0.87 -24.41 44.85
N LEU A 61 -2.16 -24.76 44.72
CA LEU A 61 -2.71 -25.42 43.52
C LEU A 61 -3.64 -24.53 42.68
N VAL A 62 -3.74 -23.23 43.02
CA VAL A 62 -4.48 -22.24 42.20
C VAL A 62 -3.55 -21.26 41.47
N GLU A 63 -2.26 -21.18 41.82
CA GLU A 63 -1.28 -20.36 41.08
C GLU A 63 -0.60 -21.09 39.90
N ALA A 64 -0.68 -22.43 39.83
CA ALA A 64 -0.13 -23.18 38.70
C ALA A 64 -1.04 -23.23 37.47
N ALA A 65 -2.30 -22.77 37.58
CA ALA A 65 -3.26 -22.73 36.46
C ALA A 65 -3.46 -21.34 35.85
N PHE A 66 -2.90 -20.28 36.46
CA PHE A 66 -2.96 -18.90 35.95
C PHE A 66 -1.60 -18.33 35.50
N GLY A 67 -0.54 -19.14 35.51
CA GLY A 67 0.83 -18.73 35.18
C GLY A 67 1.29 -18.95 33.73
N VAL A 68 0.42 -19.33 32.79
CA VAL A 68 0.80 -19.52 31.38
C VAL A 68 -0.04 -18.61 30.48
N ALA A 69 0.21 -17.30 30.56
CA ALA A 69 -0.27 -16.35 29.57
C ALA A 69 0.59 -15.08 29.51
N THR A 70 1.92 -15.18 29.42
CA THR A 70 2.74 -14.05 28.93
C THR A 70 4.00 -14.54 28.22
N SER A 71 3.89 -14.97 26.97
CA SER A 71 4.84 -14.64 25.88
C SER A 71 4.41 -15.32 24.58
N SER A 72 3.37 -14.81 23.93
CA SER A 72 3.20 -15.04 22.50
C SER A 72 3.97 -13.93 21.77
N ASN A 73 5.16 -14.27 21.28
CA ASN A 73 6.03 -13.41 20.46
C ASN A 73 5.42 -13.04 19.08
N ALA A 74 4.11 -13.14 18.90
CA ALA A 74 3.43 -12.76 17.66
C ALA A 74 3.28 -11.23 17.50
N ASN A 75 3.35 -10.46 18.59
CA ASN A 75 3.39 -8.99 18.54
C ASN A 75 4.80 -8.44 18.31
N LEU A 76 5.86 -9.22 18.57
CA LEU A 76 7.23 -8.74 18.42
C LEU A 76 7.66 -8.68 16.94
N ASP A 77 7.16 -9.58 16.10
CA ASP A 77 7.46 -9.57 14.65
C ASP A 77 6.67 -8.48 13.90
N LEU A 78 5.48 -8.11 14.41
CA LEU A 78 4.76 -6.92 13.92
C LEU A 78 5.48 -5.62 14.34
N TYR A 79 6.06 -5.60 15.55
CA TYR A 79 6.88 -4.49 16.03
C TYR A 79 8.23 -4.36 15.30
N LYS A 80 8.87 -5.46 14.88
CA LYS A 80 10.14 -5.40 14.14
C LYS A 80 10.01 -4.76 12.75
N GLY A 81 8.88 -4.97 12.07
CA GLY A 81 8.57 -4.27 10.82
C GLY A 81 8.25 -2.78 11.04
N PHE A 82 7.58 -2.45 12.14
CA PHE A 82 7.32 -1.06 12.56
C PHE A 82 8.59 -0.32 13.00
N LEU A 83 9.54 -1.01 13.65
CA LEU A 83 10.81 -0.45 14.12
C LEU A 83 11.75 -0.07 12.95
N GLN A 84 11.75 -0.78 11.82
CA GLN A 84 12.54 -0.36 10.65
C GLN A 84 12.07 0.97 10.05
N LEU A 85 10.78 1.29 10.15
CA LEU A 85 10.22 2.56 9.68
C LEU A 85 10.47 3.69 10.68
N GLU A 86 10.35 3.43 11.99
CA GLU A 86 10.76 4.38 13.04
C GLU A 86 12.26 4.66 13.00
N GLU A 87 13.12 3.68 12.71
CA GLU A 87 14.56 3.90 12.56
C GLU A 87 14.86 4.74 11.29
N TYR A 88 14.12 4.51 10.19
CA TYR A 88 14.18 5.33 8.97
C TYR A 88 13.68 6.76 9.18
N THR A 89 12.65 6.97 10.00
CA THR A 89 12.11 8.32 10.29
C THR A 89 12.83 9.04 11.44
N ALA A 90 13.32 8.32 12.46
CA ALA A 90 13.96 8.90 13.65
C ALA A 90 15.45 9.23 13.46
N GLN A 91 16.19 8.59 12.55
CA GLN A 91 17.58 8.96 12.24
C GLN A 91 17.71 10.24 11.40
N THR A 92 16.63 10.76 10.82
CA THR A 92 16.71 11.89 9.87
C THR A 92 16.74 13.29 10.50
N GLY A 93 16.78 13.42 11.84
CA GLY A 93 17.24 14.64 12.53
C GLY A 93 16.71 15.98 11.97
N TYR A 94 15.43 16.06 11.63
CA TYR A 94 14.91 17.22 10.89
C TYR A 94 14.65 18.42 11.81
N ASN A 95 15.59 19.36 11.81
CA ASN A 95 15.44 20.68 12.42
C ASN A 95 15.30 21.71 11.28
N THR A 96 14.08 22.15 10.95
CA THR A 96 13.87 23.16 9.89
C THR A 96 13.08 24.38 10.36
N ARG A 97 13.69 25.53 10.07
CA ARG A 97 13.31 26.90 10.41
C ARG A 97 12.35 27.53 9.39
N ASN A 98 11.62 26.72 8.63
CA ASN A 98 10.63 27.20 7.67
C ASN A 98 9.23 26.86 8.20
N THR A 99 8.54 27.89 8.69
CA THR A 99 7.18 27.80 9.23
C THR A 99 6.22 27.36 8.12
N PRO A 100 5.63 26.16 8.16
CA PRO A 100 4.69 25.71 7.14
C PRO A 100 3.36 26.45 7.28
N THR A 101 2.74 26.79 6.15
CA THR A 101 1.34 27.26 6.12
C THR A 101 0.38 26.19 6.65
N SER A 102 -0.75 26.61 7.24
CA SER A 102 -1.65 25.77 8.05
C SER A 102 -2.11 24.43 7.43
N GLY A 103 -2.15 24.31 6.09
CA GLY A 103 -2.49 23.05 5.41
C GLY A 103 -1.40 21.97 5.37
N GLN A 104 -0.13 22.30 5.67
CA GLN A 104 0.98 21.33 5.61
C GLN A 104 1.22 20.59 6.92
N LYS A 105 0.71 21.10 8.05
CA LYS A 105 0.98 20.57 9.38
C LYS A 105 0.27 19.23 9.65
N GLU A 106 -0.81 18.96 8.93
CA GLU A 106 -1.65 17.76 9.07
C GLU A 106 -1.07 16.50 8.41
N TRP A 107 -0.05 16.63 7.55
CA TRP A 107 0.62 15.48 6.91
C TRP A 107 1.63 14.76 7.81
N ARG A 108 2.11 15.41 8.88
CA ARG A 108 3.28 14.96 9.66
C ARG A 108 2.97 14.11 10.90
N THR A 109 1.72 13.98 11.33
CA THR A 109 1.36 13.33 12.62
C THR A 109 0.53 12.06 12.47
N SER A 110 0.36 11.54 11.25
CA SER A 110 -0.39 10.30 11.03
C SER A 110 0.54 9.09 11.13
N GLU A 111 0.48 8.42 12.27
CA GLU A 111 1.02 7.09 12.55
C GLU A 111 0.29 6.01 11.72
N VAL A 112 0.31 6.14 10.40
CA VAL A 112 -0.34 5.21 9.47
C VAL A 112 0.42 5.28 8.15
N GLY A 113 1.36 4.38 7.91
CA GLY A 113 1.61 3.99 6.52
C GLY A 113 0.29 3.41 6.03
N PRO A 114 -0.43 4.02 5.08
CA PRO A 114 -1.83 3.66 4.83
C PRO A 114 -1.89 2.22 4.36
N VAL A 115 -2.26 1.33 5.28
CA VAL A 115 -2.49 -0.08 5.03
C VAL A 115 -3.75 -0.15 4.17
N VAL A 116 -3.61 -0.63 2.93
CA VAL A 116 -4.75 -0.84 2.04
C VAL A 116 -5.23 -2.28 2.21
N ARG A 117 -6.45 -2.46 2.72
CA ARG A 117 -7.10 -3.77 2.72
C ARG A 117 -7.57 -4.08 1.31
N ILE A 118 -7.27 -5.28 0.82
CA ILE A 118 -7.80 -5.75 -0.45
C ILE A 118 -9.18 -6.37 -0.18
N PRO A 119 -10.28 -5.81 -0.73
CA PRO A 119 -11.64 -6.30 -0.49
C PRO A 119 -11.78 -7.80 -0.80
N HIS A 120 -12.73 -8.46 -0.12
CA HIS A 120 -13.06 -9.88 -0.33
C HIS A 120 -11.90 -10.86 -0.07
N THR A 121 -10.83 -10.39 0.58
CA THR A 121 -9.62 -11.16 0.85
C THR A 121 -9.04 -10.84 2.23
N ARG A 122 -8.05 -11.62 2.67
CA ARG A 122 -7.23 -11.31 3.86
C ARG A 122 -5.92 -10.60 3.53
N ALA A 123 -5.74 -10.20 2.28
CA ALA A 123 -4.53 -9.56 1.83
C ALA A 123 -4.52 -8.08 2.24
N ILE A 124 -3.33 -7.61 2.55
CA ILE A 124 -3.02 -6.22 2.80
C ILE A 124 -2.04 -5.81 1.70
N ALA A 125 -2.18 -4.58 1.21
CA ALA A 125 -1.15 -3.90 0.46
C ALA A 125 -0.56 -2.76 1.29
N THR A 126 0.76 -2.63 1.27
CA THR A 126 1.49 -1.56 1.95
C THR A 126 2.41 -0.86 0.96
N ALA A 127 2.64 0.42 1.23
CA ALA A 127 3.72 1.16 0.61
C ALA A 127 5.06 0.47 0.89
N PHE A 128 6.01 0.57 -0.04
CA PHE A 128 7.36 0.03 0.10
C PHE A 128 7.50 -1.50 0.26
N SER A 129 6.40 -2.26 0.33
CA SER A 129 6.48 -3.74 0.35
C SER A 129 7.29 -4.26 -0.84
N SER A 130 8.10 -5.29 -0.65
CA SER A 130 8.78 -5.97 -1.76
C SER A 130 7.82 -6.66 -2.73
N GLY A 131 6.56 -6.87 -2.31
CA GLY A 131 5.59 -7.68 -3.05
C GLY A 131 5.90 -9.17 -2.91
N GLY A 132 5.33 -9.96 -3.82
CA GLY A 132 5.50 -11.41 -3.86
C GLY A 132 4.43 -12.16 -3.06
N GLY A 133 4.87 -13.22 -2.38
CA GLY A 133 4.01 -14.04 -1.53
C GLY A 133 3.14 -15.07 -2.25
N PRO A 134 2.39 -15.87 -1.47
CA PRO A 134 1.50 -16.87 -2.02
C PRO A 134 0.34 -16.21 -2.75
N ARG A 135 0.02 -16.76 -3.93
CA ARG A 135 -1.15 -16.38 -4.72
C ARG A 135 -2.42 -16.81 -4.00
N ARG A 136 -3.46 -15.97 -4.03
CA ARG A 136 -4.75 -16.20 -3.36
C ARG A 136 -5.90 -15.86 -4.28
N SER A 137 -7.01 -16.56 -4.16
CA SER A 137 -8.24 -16.20 -4.86
C SER A 137 -9.06 -15.19 -4.07
N PHE A 138 -9.79 -14.32 -4.78
CA PHE A 138 -10.91 -13.58 -4.19
C PHE A 138 -12.04 -14.57 -3.87
N ASN A 139 -12.64 -14.43 -2.69
CA ASN A 139 -13.69 -15.33 -2.24
C ASN A 139 -15.06 -14.98 -2.85
N ASP A 140 -15.30 -13.69 -3.08
CA ASP A 140 -16.59 -13.12 -3.48
C ASP A 140 -16.38 -11.74 -4.16
N GLY A 141 -17.48 -11.00 -4.39
CA GLY A 141 -17.47 -9.71 -5.08
C GLY A 141 -17.32 -9.81 -6.60
N ALA A 142 -17.17 -8.66 -7.27
CA ALA A 142 -17.02 -8.56 -8.72
C ALA A 142 -15.80 -9.33 -9.27
N PHE A 143 -14.82 -9.61 -8.41
CA PHE A 143 -13.58 -10.30 -8.78
C PHE A 143 -13.50 -11.73 -8.23
N SER A 144 -14.62 -12.35 -7.86
CA SER A 144 -14.64 -13.73 -7.35
C SER A 144 -13.90 -14.71 -8.28
N GLY A 145 -13.09 -15.60 -7.70
CA GLY A 145 -12.30 -16.61 -8.43
C GLY A 145 -11.03 -16.08 -9.11
N ARG A 146 -10.84 -14.76 -9.20
CA ARG A 146 -9.62 -14.14 -9.72
C ARG A 146 -8.50 -14.33 -8.71
N ILE A 147 -7.25 -14.33 -9.17
CA ILE A 147 -6.07 -14.53 -8.34
C ILE A 147 -5.40 -13.18 -8.04
N LEU A 148 -4.93 -12.97 -6.81
CA LEU A 148 -4.06 -11.86 -6.41
C LEU A 148 -2.75 -12.34 -5.80
N GLY A 149 -1.76 -11.45 -5.78
CA GLY A 149 -0.45 -11.70 -5.18
C GLY A 149 0.54 -12.39 -6.13
N GLY A 150 1.77 -12.58 -5.65
CA GLY A 150 2.90 -13.08 -6.43
C GLY A 150 3.71 -11.97 -7.10
N GLY A 151 3.07 -10.86 -7.49
CA GLY A 151 3.74 -9.75 -8.16
C GLY A 151 4.74 -9.03 -7.25
N THR A 152 5.97 -8.84 -7.73
CA THR A 152 7.05 -8.20 -6.99
C THR A 152 7.23 -6.73 -7.37
N ARG A 153 7.94 -5.95 -6.56
CA ARG A 153 8.24 -4.54 -6.86
C ARG A 153 9.06 -4.36 -8.14
N ASN A 154 9.83 -5.37 -8.55
CA ASN A 154 10.62 -5.31 -9.78
C ASN A 154 9.77 -5.37 -11.06
N GLU A 155 8.48 -5.71 -10.92
CA GLU A 155 7.58 -5.98 -12.04
C GLU A 155 6.54 -4.88 -12.24
N ILE A 156 6.61 -3.82 -11.44
CA ILE A 156 5.62 -2.74 -11.43
C ILE A 156 5.72 -1.84 -12.63
N TYR A 157 6.87 -1.75 -13.30
CA TYR A 157 7.02 -0.87 -14.46
C TYR A 157 6.31 -1.48 -15.68
N GLY A 158 5.34 -0.76 -16.22
CA GLY A 158 4.75 -1.03 -17.53
C GLY A 158 5.42 -0.22 -18.64
N THR A 159 4.63 0.16 -19.64
CA THR A 159 4.98 1.08 -20.73
C THR A 159 3.94 2.20 -20.82
N ALA A 160 3.97 3.01 -21.88
CA ALA A 160 2.90 3.94 -22.23
C ALA A 160 1.63 3.22 -22.75
N ARG A 161 1.67 1.89 -22.93
CA ARG A 161 0.57 1.09 -23.47
C ARG A 161 -0.31 0.56 -22.34
N TYR A 162 -1.62 0.70 -22.46
CA TYR A 162 -2.54 0.17 -21.46
C TYR A 162 -2.52 -1.35 -21.39
N GLY A 163 -2.70 -1.91 -20.21
CA GLY A 163 -2.51 -3.35 -19.97
C GLY A 163 -1.04 -3.77 -19.91
N SER A 164 -0.10 -2.82 -20.02
CA SER A 164 1.31 -3.08 -19.75
C SER A 164 1.58 -3.25 -18.24
N GLY A 165 2.72 -3.87 -17.92
CA GLY A 165 3.06 -4.29 -16.57
C GLY A 165 2.22 -5.46 -16.05
N TYR A 166 1.38 -6.06 -16.89
CA TYR A 166 0.79 -7.37 -16.63
C TYR A 166 1.69 -8.46 -17.16
N TRP A 167 1.77 -9.48 -16.34
CA TRP A 167 2.62 -10.62 -16.60
C TRP A 167 1.85 -11.87 -16.22
N GLU A 168 2.17 -12.95 -16.90
CA GLU A 168 1.62 -14.26 -16.63
C GLU A 168 2.74 -15.18 -16.13
N TYR A 169 2.41 -15.95 -15.09
CA TYR A 169 3.26 -17.02 -14.60
C TYR A 169 2.99 -18.25 -15.47
N THR A 170 3.87 -18.51 -16.43
CA THR A 170 3.83 -19.73 -17.23
C THR A 170 4.70 -20.79 -16.56
N SER A 171 4.18 -22.01 -16.45
CA SER A 171 4.97 -23.14 -15.96
C SER A 171 5.68 -23.78 -17.14
N SER A 172 7.01 -23.82 -17.10
CA SER A 172 7.80 -24.58 -18.07
C SER A 172 7.55 -26.09 -17.87
N ALA A 173 7.84 -26.90 -18.90
CA ALA A 173 7.76 -28.36 -18.81
C ALA A 173 8.62 -28.95 -17.67
N ASN A 174 9.62 -28.21 -17.20
CA ASN A 174 10.52 -28.60 -16.11
C ASN A 174 10.00 -28.13 -14.73
N GLY A 175 8.76 -27.64 -14.64
CA GLY A 175 8.17 -27.11 -13.41
C GLY A 175 8.70 -25.75 -12.99
N THR A 176 9.52 -25.09 -13.82
CA THR A 176 10.03 -23.75 -13.55
C THR A 176 8.96 -22.74 -13.90
N THR A 177 8.49 -21.95 -12.94
CA THR A 177 7.59 -20.85 -13.23
C THR A 177 8.39 -19.69 -13.82
N GLN A 178 8.13 -19.34 -15.08
CA GLN A 178 8.70 -18.17 -15.72
C GLN A 178 7.65 -17.05 -15.74
N TYR A 179 8.11 -15.83 -15.48
CA TYR A 179 7.28 -14.65 -15.58
C TYR A 179 7.44 -14.06 -16.98
N GLN A 180 6.35 -14.04 -17.75
CA GLN A 180 6.34 -13.56 -19.13
C GLN A 180 5.36 -12.41 -19.30
N PRO A 181 5.75 -11.34 -20.02
CA PRO A 181 4.88 -10.20 -20.23
C PRO A 181 3.69 -10.60 -21.12
N VAL A 182 2.49 -10.16 -20.75
CA VAL A 182 1.31 -10.34 -21.60
C VAL A 182 1.23 -9.13 -22.53
N PHE A 183 1.41 -9.38 -23.82
CA PHE A 183 1.51 -8.32 -24.83
C PHE A 183 0.17 -7.81 -25.37
N THR A 184 -0.95 -8.44 -25.00
CA THR A 184 -2.26 -7.98 -25.46
C THR A 184 -2.69 -6.71 -24.72
N LEU A 185 -3.50 -5.87 -25.38
CA LEU A 185 -4.14 -4.71 -24.74
C LEU A 185 -5.28 -5.10 -23.81
N ASP A 186 -5.81 -6.31 -23.99
CA ASP A 186 -7.01 -6.78 -23.32
C ASP A 186 -6.71 -7.18 -21.87
N VAL A 187 -7.16 -6.35 -20.92
CA VAL A 187 -7.08 -6.61 -19.49
C VAL A 187 -8.27 -7.39 -18.93
N SER A 188 -9.26 -7.72 -19.76
CA SER A 188 -10.41 -8.54 -19.35
C SER A 188 -9.93 -9.90 -18.84
N GLY A 189 -10.45 -10.35 -17.71
CA GLY A 189 -10.10 -11.67 -17.19
C GLY A 189 -8.64 -11.79 -16.72
N ARG A 190 -7.88 -10.70 -16.53
CA ARG A 190 -6.53 -10.72 -15.90
C ARG A 190 -6.46 -10.67 -14.36
N ASN A 191 -5.69 -11.57 -13.77
CA ASN A 191 -5.44 -11.64 -12.33
C ASN A 191 -4.75 -10.37 -11.78
N PHE A 192 -4.74 -10.14 -10.47
CA PHE A 192 -4.16 -8.93 -9.84
C PHE A 192 -2.86 -9.25 -9.09
N PRO A 193 -1.72 -9.44 -9.79
CA PRO A 193 -0.47 -9.84 -9.15
C PRO A 193 -0.03 -8.89 -8.04
N HIS A 194 -0.36 -7.61 -8.15
CA HIS A 194 -0.06 -6.57 -7.15
C HIS A 194 -1.23 -6.25 -6.20
N GLY A 195 -2.38 -6.90 -6.37
CA GLY A 195 -3.59 -6.73 -5.53
C GLY A 195 -4.60 -5.70 -6.01
N PHE A 196 -4.30 -4.95 -7.07
CA PHE A 196 -5.15 -3.87 -7.57
C PHE A 196 -5.59 -4.15 -9.01
N PRO A 197 -6.85 -3.86 -9.36
CA PRO A 197 -7.33 -3.88 -10.74
C PRO A 197 -6.73 -2.71 -11.54
N PRO A 198 -6.74 -2.78 -12.89
CA PRO A 198 -6.25 -1.71 -13.73
C PRO A 198 -7.22 -0.50 -13.73
N LEU A 199 -6.70 0.66 -14.11
CA LEU A 199 -7.49 1.87 -14.36
C LEU A 199 -8.47 1.65 -15.50
N SER A 200 -9.76 1.84 -15.27
CA SER A 200 -10.76 1.65 -16.33
C SER A 200 -10.98 2.91 -17.18
N PHE A 201 -10.61 2.84 -18.45
CA PHE A 201 -10.94 3.86 -19.45
C PHE A 201 -12.21 3.50 -20.24
N GLY A 202 -13.27 3.04 -19.55
CA GLY A 202 -14.48 2.52 -20.19
C GLY A 202 -14.25 1.11 -20.72
N SER A 203 -14.70 0.80 -21.95
CA SER A 203 -14.47 -0.52 -22.55
C SER A 203 -13.06 -0.69 -23.14
N TYR A 204 -12.27 0.39 -23.20
CA TYR A 204 -10.96 0.41 -23.83
C TYR A 204 -10.04 -0.70 -23.28
N GLY A 205 -9.45 -1.49 -24.19
CA GLY A 205 -8.55 -2.59 -23.85
C GLY A 205 -9.14 -3.61 -22.87
N GLY A 206 -10.45 -3.91 -22.95
CA GLY A 206 -11.10 -4.83 -22.00
C GLY A 206 -11.34 -4.22 -20.61
N GLY A 207 -11.14 -2.90 -20.45
CA GLY A 207 -11.31 -2.17 -19.20
C GLY A 207 -12.75 -2.14 -18.66
N GLY A 208 -13.72 -2.58 -19.46
CA GLY A 208 -15.15 -2.46 -19.16
C GLY A 208 -15.55 -3.22 -17.89
N GLU A 209 -14.90 -4.35 -17.60
CA GLU A 209 -15.16 -5.14 -16.39
C GLU A 209 -14.82 -4.38 -15.10
N TYR A 210 -13.95 -3.37 -15.16
CA TYR A 210 -13.51 -2.58 -14.02
C TYR A 210 -14.27 -1.26 -13.86
N PHE A 211 -14.94 -0.80 -14.93
CA PHE A 211 -15.61 0.50 -14.97
C PHE A 211 -16.81 0.58 -14.01
N ASN A 212 -17.63 -0.49 -14.01
CA ASN A 212 -18.92 -0.55 -13.33
C ASN A 212 -18.92 -1.37 -12.02
N VAL A 213 -17.75 -1.77 -11.52
CA VAL A 213 -17.58 -2.56 -10.29
C VAL A 213 -18.17 -1.82 -9.08
N ASP A 214 -18.60 -2.45 -7.98
CA ASP A 214 -18.94 -1.65 -6.80
C ASP A 214 -17.67 -0.96 -6.24
N LYS A 215 -17.79 0.23 -5.66
CA LYS A 215 -16.65 0.89 -5.01
C LYS A 215 -16.14 0.07 -3.81
N SER A 216 -17.00 -0.71 -3.14
CA SER A 216 -16.60 -1.62 -2.06
C SER A 216 -15.63 -2.71 -2.49
N ASP A 217 -15.65 -3.08 -3.77
CA ASP A 217 -14.86 -4.19 -4.31
C ASP A 217 -13.50 -3.69 -4.81
N LEU A 218 -13.29 -2.38 -4.89
CA LEU A 218 -12.06 -1.76 -5.36
C LEU A 218 -11.13 -1.40 -4.18
N PRO A 219 -9.86 -1.86 -4.18
CA PRO A 219 -8.90 -1.47 -3.15
C PRO A 219 -8.52 0.01 -3.26
N GLY A 220 -8.17 0.62 -2.13
CA GLY A 220 -7.58 1.96 -2.08
C GLY A 220 -8.56 3.12 -2.26
N ILE A 221 -9.88 2.87 -2.37
CA ILE A 221 -10.91 3.93 -2.46
C ILE A 221 -11.14 4.65 -1.13
N HIS A 222 -10.87 3.98 -0.01
CA HIS A 222 -11.01 4.56 1.32
C HIS A 222 -9.66 5.10 1.80
N SER A 223 -9.53 6.43 1.84
CA SER A 223 -8.49 7.10 2.62
C SER A 223 -9.10 7.69 3.90
N PRO A 224 -8.42 7.57 5.06
CA PRO A 224 -8.82 8.25 6.29
C PRO A 224 -8.97 9.77 6.13
N ARG A 225 -8.21 10.39 5.20
CA ARG A 225 -8.18 11.84 5.02
C ARG A 225 -9.33 12.39 4.17
N PHE A 226 -9.86 11.58 3.25
CA PHE A 226 -10.93 12.00 2.32
C PHE A 226 -12.32 11.45 2.69
N TRP A 227 -12.49 10.98 3.94
CA TRP A 227 -13.74 10.39 4.42
C TRP A 227 -14.97 11.32 4.31
N THR A 228 -14.76 12.63 4.14
CA THR A 228 -15.83 13.63 4.08
C THR A 228 -16.42 13.87 2.69
N ALA A 229 -15.87 13.27 1.63
CA ALA A 229 -16.49 13.39 0.30
C ALA A 229 -17.77 12.54 0.24
N PRO A 230 -18.95 13.14 -0.06
CA PRO A 230 -20.25 12.44 -0.04
C PRO A 230 -20.37 11.32 -1.09
N SER A 231 -19.38 11.16 -1.96
CA SER A 231 -19.27 10.05 -2.91
C SER A 231 -17.80 9.89 -3.32
N PRO A 232 -17.02 8.96 -2.74
CA PRO A 232 -15.62 8.80 -3.09
C PRO A 232 -15.51 8.43 -4.58
N SER A 233 -14.65 9.12 -5.34
CA SER A 233 -14.37 8.74 -6.73
C SER A 233 -13.66 7.38 -6.78
N ARG A 234 -13.78 6.67 -7.90
CA ARG A 234 -13.00 5.44 -8.14
C ARG A 234 -11.53 5.73 -8.41
N VAL A 235 -11.31 6.87 -9.06
CA VAL A 235 -10.02 7.32 -9.55
C VAL A 235 -9.83 8.78 -9.15
N TYR A 236 -8.63 9.08 -8.70
CA TYR A 236 -8.19 10.39 -8.29
C TYR A 236 -7.01 10.82 -9.16
N GLY A 237 -6.75 12.11 -9.15
CA GLY A 237 -5.68 12.74 -9.91
C GLY A 237 -4.83 13.58 -8.99
N LEU A 238 -3.52 13.42 -9.07
CA LEU A 238 -2.55 14.29 -8.45
C LEU A 238 -1.91 15.15 -9.53
N HIS A 239 -2.22 16.45 -9.50
CA HIS A 239 -1.65 17.41 -10.45
C HIS A 239 -0.30 17.89 -9.94
N LEU A 240 0.72 17.69 -10.79
CA LEU A 240 2.08 18.13 -10.60
C LEU A 240 2.41 19.16 -11.68
N TYR A 241 3.08 20.25 -11.29
CA TYR A 241 3.51 21.29 -12.21
C TYR A 241 5.02 21.49 -12.12
N PHE A 242 5.74 21.06 -13.15
CA PHE A 242 7.18 21.18 -13.25
C PHE A 242 7.62 21.28 -14.70
N SER A 243 8.81 21.85 -14.94
CA SER A 243 9.33 22.12 -16.30
C SER A 243 8.34 22.89 -17.19
N SER A 244 7.54 23.79 -16.60
CA SER A 244 6.46 24.54 -17.26
C SER A 244 5.33 23.69 -17.86
N ARG A 245 5.22 22.41 -17.47
CA ARG A 245 4.20 21.48 -17.98
C ARG A 245 3.36 20.90 -16.85
N SER A 246 2.15 20.50 -17.22
CA SER A 246 1.22 19.82 -16.30
C SER A 246 1.32 18.31 -16.43
N TRP A 247 1.58 17.67 -15.31
CA TRP A 247 1.66 16.22 -15.18
C TRP A 247 0.55 15.75 -14.25
N PHE A 248 0.05 14.55 -14.52
CA PHE A 248 -1.03 13.96 -13.76
C PHE A 248 -0.64 12.55 -13.35
N LEU A 249 -0.69 12.27 -12.06
CA LEU A 249 -0.71 10.91 -11.56
C LEU A 249 -2.16 10.50 -11.33
N VAL A 250 -2.56 9.39 -11.94
CA VAL A 250 -3.95 8.91 -11.96
C VAL A 250 -4.00 7.54 -11.31
N GLY A 251 -4.83 7.35 -10.29
CA GLY A 251 -4.83 6.13 -9.46
C GLY A 251 -5.91 6.11 -8.39
N ASP A 252 -5.85 5.08 -7.52
CA ASP A 252 -6.61 5.06 -6.27
C ASP A 252 -6.07 6.11 -5.27
N ILE A 253 -6.92 6.61 -4.38
CA ILE A 253 -6.53 7.71 -3.48
C ILE A 253 -5.44 7.29 -2.49
N ALA A 254 -5.50 6.06 -1.98
CA ALA A 254 -4.52 5.59 -1.01
C ALA A 254 -3.09 5.56 -1.60
N SER A 255 -2.94 5.05 -2.83
CA SER A 255 -1.67 5.08 -3.55
C SER A 255 -1.20 6.51 -3.81
N LEU A 256 -2.09 7.40 -4.25
CA LEU A 256 -1.73 8.78 -4.58
C LEU A 256 -1.31 9.61 -3.36
N GLU A 257 -1.89 9.37 -2.18
CA GLU A 257 -1.50 10.06 -0.96
C GLU A 257 -0.07 9.73 -0.53
N VAL A 258 0.29 8.44 -0.57
CA VAL A 258 1.66 8.03 -0.26
C VAL A 258 2.62 8.57 -1.29
N VAL A 259 2.30 8.39 -2.58
CA VAL A 259 3.16 8.89 -3.65
C VAL A 259 3.37 10.41 -3.51
N ASN A 260 2.32 11.18 -3.24
CA ASN A 260 2.45 12.63 -3.01
C ASN A 260 3.34 12.95 -1.81
N ALA A 261 3.17 12.23 -0.69
CA ALA A 261 3.98 12.42 0.50
C ALA A 261 5.47 12.14 0.24
N VAL A 262 5.79 11.10 -0.54
CA VAL A 262 7.18 10.73 -0.85
C VAL A 262 7.79 11.66 -1.89
N ILE A 263 7.05 12.04 -2.95
CA ILE A 263 7.53 13.02 -3.95
C ILE A 263 7.88 14.37 -3.28
N ALA A 264 7.17 14.72 -2.20
CA ALA A 264 7.41 15.95 -1.44
C ALA A 264 8.63 15.92 -0.52
N LEU A 265 9.22 14.75 -0.25
CA LEU A 265 10.47 14.65 0.51
C LEU A 265 11.64 15.25 -0.28
N GLN A 266 12.71 15.63 0.42
CA GLN A 266 13.94 16.07 -0.24
C GLN A 266 14.63 14.91 -0.97
N GLU A 267 15.49 15.25 -1.94
CA GLU A 267 16.20 14.26 -2.76
C GLU A 267 17.12 13.33 -1.93
N ASP A 268 17.74 13.85 -0.87
CA ASP A 268 18.55 13.07 0.07
C ASP A 268 17.73 12.09 0.92
N GLN A 269 16.42 12.31 1.02
CA GLN A 269 15.44 11.41 1.64
C GLN A 269 14.75 10.50 0.63
N GLY A 270 15.18 10.50 -0.64
CA GLY A 270 14.60 9.69 -1.71
C GLY A 270 13.30 10.25 -2.31
N GLY A 271 12.95 11.50 -2.02
CA GLY A 271 11.87 12.23 -2.71
C GLY A 271 12.37 13.08 -3.88
N CYS A 272 11.52 13.97 -4.39
CA CYS A 272 11.84 14.84 -5.51
C CYS A 272 11.77 16.33 -5.17
N ASN A 273 11.45 16.69 -3.92
CA ASN A 273 11.22 18.06 -3.47
C ASN A 273 10.08 18.77 -4.24
N TYR A 274 9.03 18.01 -4.62
CA TYR A 274 7.84 18.55 -5.29
C TYR A 274 6.56 18.18 -4.53
N PHE A 275 5.63 19.12 -4.43
CA PHE A 275 4.33 18.87 -3.82
C PHE A 275 3.23 18.98 -4.87
N GLY A 276 2.38 17.96 -4.96
CA GLY A 276 1.22 17.96 -5.84
C GLY A 276 -0.08 18.29 -5.13
N THR A 277 -1.10 18.62 -5.93
CA THR A 277 -2.48 18.82 -5.43
C THR A 277 -3.35 17.66 -5.85
N SER A 278 -3.90 16.93 -4.88
CA SER A 278 -4.80 15.79 -5.11
C SER A 278 -6.23 16.26 -5.30
N GLN A 279 -6.92 15.71 -6.30
CA GLN A 279 -8.32 16.00 -6.60
C GLN A 279 -9.07 14.75 -7.05
N PRO A 280 -10.37 14.62 -6.72
CA PRO A 280 -11.20 13.58 -7.30
C PRO A 280 -11.35 13.81 -8.81
N LEU A 281 -11.23 12.74 -9.60
CA LEU A 281 -11.50 12.80 -11.03
C LEU A 281 -12.93 12.33 -11.29
N ASP A 282 -13.59 13.03 -12.21
CA ASP A 282 -14.89 12.61 -12.74
C ASP A 282 -14.68 11.81 -14.03
N THR A 283 -15.45 10.75 -14.22
CA THR A 283 -15.41 9.97 -15.46
C THR A 283 -16.45 10.51 -16.40
N THR A 284 -16.03 11.04 -17.55
CA THR A 284 -16.97 11.47 -18.59
C THR A 284 -16.88 10.59 -19.81
N LYS A 285 -18.01 10.46 -20.51
CA LYS A 285 -18.01 9.91 -21.87
C LYS A 285 -17.14 10.80 -22.76
N THR A 286 -16.48 10.18 -23.74
CA THR A 286 -15.97 10.87 -24.93
C THR A 286 -17.14 11.58 -25.60
N TYR A 287 -17.34 12.86 -25.31
CA TYR A 287 -17.94 13.74 -26.30
C TYR A 287 -16.81 14.12 -27.22
N GLY A 288 -16.79 13.53 -28.41
CA GLY A 288 -15.86 13.87 -29.47
C GLY A 288 -15.81 15.38 -29.69
N SER A 289 -14.77 15.99 -29.12
CA SER A 289 -14.20 17.25 -29.55
C SER A 289 -12.80 16.82 -29.99
N TRP A 290 -12.45 16.78 -31.28
CA TRP A 290 -12.78 17.72 -32.34
C TRP A 290 -12.51 17.04 -33.71
N ASN A 291 -13.23 17.48 -34.74
CA ASN A 291 -13.12 17.09 -36.17
C ASN A 291 -13.89 15.81 -36.59
N SER A 292 -15.03 16.02 -37.25
CA SER A 292 -15.97 15.01 -37.76
C SER A 292 -15.44 14.16 -38.93
N SER A 293 -14.11 14.07 -39.11
CA SER A 293 -13.48 13.37 -40.23
C SER A 293 -12.66 12.15 -39.82
N VAL A 294 -12.55 11.85 -38.53
CA VAL A 294 -11.93 10.60 -38.05
C VAL A 294 -13.04 9.66 -37.63
N THR A 295 -13.33 8.67 -38.48
CA THR A 295 -14.08 7.47 -38.11
C THR A 295 -13.27 6.74 -37.03
N SER A 296 -13.49 7.05 -35.76
CA SER A 296 -12.71 6.46 -34.68
C SER A 296 -13.50 5.35 -34.00
N ASP A 297 -12.91 4.15 -33.99
CA ASP A 297 -13.29 3.00 -33.16
C ASP A 297 -13.09 3.28 -31.65
N ASP A 298 -12.84 4.53 -31.26
CA ASP A 298 -12.65 5.02 -29.88
C ASP A 298 -13.95 5.40 -29.16
N SER A 299 -15.11 5.15 -29.77
CA SER A 299 -16.41 5.58 -29.23
C SER A 299 -16.74 5.02 -27.83
N GLU A 300 -16.09 3.93 -27.41
CA GLU A 300 -16.27 3.34 -26.08
C GLU A 300 -15.19 3.74 -25.06
N THR A 301 -14.15 4.45 -25.50
CA THR A 301 -13.07 4.94 -24.63
C THR A 301 -13.58 6.07 -23.75
N ARG A 302 -13.27 6.03 -22.45
CA ARG A 302 -13.60 7.09 -21.48
C ARG A 302 -12.34 7.71 -20.93
N GLY A 303 -12.37 9.02 -20.73
CA GLY A 303 -11.28 9.76 -20.09
C GLY A 303 -11.63 10.19 -18.67
N TYR A 304 -10.61 10.62 -17.94
CA TYR A 304 -10.78 11.22 -16.61
C TYR A 304 -10.70 12.75 -16.71
N ILE A 305 -11.69 13.47 -16.20
CA ILE A 305 -11.63 14.94 -16.13
C ILE A 305 -10.85 15.36 -14.90
N ALA A 306 -9.71 16.01 -15.14
CA ALA A 306 -8.98 16.76 -14.14
C ALA A 306 -9.38 18.24 -14.20
N ARG A 307 -9.62 18.84 -13.03
CA ARG A 307 -9.88 20.28 -12.89
C ARG A 307 -8.56 20.96 -12.51
N VAL A 308 -8.03 21.78 -13.40
CA VAL A 308 -6.79 22.49 -13.12
C VAL A 308 -7.13 23.93 -12.77
N GLU A 309 -6.90 24.31 -11.52
CA GLU A 309 -6.96 25.69 -11.10
C GLU A 309 -5.70 26.42 -11.54
N THR A 310 -5.85 27.45 -12.37
CA THR A 310 -4.74 28.28 -12.78
C THR A 310 -4.41 29.33 -11.71
N ARG A 311 -3.12 29.49 -11.40
CA ARG A 311 -2.63 30.44 -10.39
C ARG A 311 -2.95 31.91 -10.68
N ARG A 312 -3.41 32.27 -11.87
CA ARG A 312 -3.49 33.67 -12.33
C ARG A 312 -4.90 34.25 -12.49
N GLY A 313 -5.95 33.54 -12.10
CA GLY A 313 -7.31 34.10 -12.19
C GLY A 313 -8.45 33.23 -11.69
N GLY A 314 -8.18 32.10 -11.03
CA GLY A 314 -9.24 31.17 -10.61
C GLY A 314 -9.97 30.50 -11.78
N GLU A 315 -9.46 30.64 -13.01
CA GLU A 315 -10.00 29.90 -14.15
C GLU A 315 -9.68 28.42 -13.95
N VAL A 316 -10.75 27.65 -13.77
CA VAL A 316 -10.74 26.19 -13.70
C VAL A 316 -10.85 25.67 -15.13
N PHE A 317 -9.76 25.15 -15.68
CA PHE A 317 -9.81 24.45 -16.96
C PHE A 317 -10.04 22.96 -16.71
N GLN A 318 -11.01 22.41 -17.42
CA GLN A 318 -11.24 20.97 -17.47
C GLN A 318 -10.44 20.37 -18.61
N ARG A 319 -9.68 19.32 -18.30
CA ARG A 319 -8.92 18.55 -19.28
C ARG A 319 -9.18 17.07 -19.04
N ALA A 320 -9.42 16.34 -20.12
CA ALA A 320 -9.61 14.90 -20.08
C ALA A 320 -8.26 14.19 -20.27
N ILE A 321 -7.99 13.19 -19.43
CA ILE A 321 -6.84 12.29 -19.53
C ILE A 321 -7.33 10.99 -20.13
N PHE A 322 -6.78 10.63 -21.29
CA PHE A 322 -7.08 9.40 -22.01
C PHE A 322 -5.91 8.41 -21.98
N PRO A 323 -6.11 7.14 -22.41
CA PRO A 323 -5.03 6.16 -22.48
C PRO A 323 -3.81 6.63 -23.27
N TRP A 324 -4.00 7.37 -24.37
CA TRP A 324 -2.92 7.90 -25.21
C TRP A 324 -2.18 9.09 -24.60
N ASN A 325 -2.67 9.67 -23.49
CA ASN A 325 -1.93 10.68 -22.73
C ASN A 325 -1.01 10.08 -21.65
N VAL A 326 -1.06 8.77 -21.45
CA VAL A 326 -0.25 8.08 -20.44
C VAL A 326 1.16 7.86 -20.95
N VAL A 327 2.13 8.39 -20.22
CA VAL A 327 3.57 8.22 -20.49
C VAL A 327 4.07 6.91 -19.89
N GLN A 328 3.54 6.52 -18.73
CA GLN A 328 3.98 5.33 -18.00
C GLN A 328 2.86 4.76 -17.14
N TYR A 329 2.54 3.48 -17.33
CA TYR A 329 1.69 2.71 -16.42
C TYR A 329 2.52 1.99 -15.35
N TYR A 330 1.91 1.75 -14.19
CA TYR A 330 2.49 1.02 -13.07
C TYR A 330 1.55 -0.09 -12.57
N ARG A 331 2.13 -1.17 -12.00
CA ARG A 331 1.42 -2.29 -11.34
C ARG A 331 0.26 -2.83 -12.18
N GLY A 332 0.54 -3.29 -13.40
CA GLY A 332 -0.53 -3.73 -14.32
C GLY A 332 -1.55 -2.62 -14.58
N SER A 333 -1.10 -1.40 -14.88
CA SER A 333 -1.96 -0.26 -15.21
C SER A 333 -2.93 0.21 -14.12
N SER A 334 -2.66 -0.04 -12.83
CA SER A 334 -3.49 0.44 -11.71
C SER A 334 -3.15 1.88 -11.25
N LEU A 335 -2.00 2.38 -11.68
CA LEU A 335 -1.57 3.78 -11.54
C LEU A 335 -0.92 4.22 -12.86
N ALA A 336 -1.10 5.48 -13.24
CA ALA A 336 -0.55 6.03 -14.48
C ALA A 336 0.06 7.42 -14.25
N LEU A 337 1.22 7.67 -14.87
CA LEU A 337 1.78 9.00 -15.06
C LEU A 337 1.42 9.50 -16.47
N ALA A 338 0.71 10.62 -16.55
CA ALA A 338 0.18 11.17 -17.78
C ALA A 338 0.59 12.64 -17.98
N MET A 339 0.65 13.05 -19.25
CA MET A 339 0.84 14.43 -19.67
C MET A 339 -0.16 14.72 -20.80
N LEU A 340 -0.95 15.78 -20.66
CA LEU A 340 -2.03 16.09 -21.62
C LEU A 340 -1.53 16.42 -23.03
N GLU A 341 -0.29 16.89 -23.13
CA GLU A 341 0.39 17.18 -24.40
C GLU A 341 1.01 15.93 -25.05
N TYR A 342 1.04 14.81 -24.32
CA TYR A 342 1.52 13.54 -24.86
C TYR A 342 0.40 12.84 -25.63
N ASP A 343 0.74 12.35 -26.82
CA ASP A 343 -0.19 11.61 -27.68
C ASP A 343 0.49 10.36 -28.25
N ASN A 344 0.24 9.22 -27.60
CA ASN A 344 0.75 7.94 -28.04
C ASN A 344 -0.13 7.37 -29.17
N ALA A 345 0.36 7.46 -30.41
CA ALA A 345 -0.32 6.96 -31.59
C ALA A 345 -0.62 5.44 -31.52
N PHE A 346 0.15 4.68 -30.73
CA PHE A 346 -0.04 3.25 -30.51
C PHE A 346 -1.10 2.89 -29.47
N ALA A 347 -1.65 3.89 -28.77
CA ALA A 347 -2.69 3.72 -27.77
C ALA A 347 -4.10 4.11 -28.28
N HIS A 348 -4.25 4.59 -29.52
CA HIS A 348 -5.58 4.81 -30.12
C HIS A 348 -6.18 3.48 -30.61
N ASN A 349 -7.51 3.32 -30.52
CA ASN A 349 -8.18 2.14 -31.06
C ASN A 349 -8.00 2.05 -32.59
N GLY A 350 -8.04 0.83 -33.13
CA GLY A 350 -7.79 0.58 -34.55
C GLY A 350 -6.30 0.53 -34.93
N ASN A 351 -5.38 0.80 -34.00
CA ASN A 351 -3.96 0.54 -34.22
C ASN A 351 -3.66 -0.96 -34.05
N GLU A 352 -3.39 -1.65 -35.16
CA GLU A 352 -3.04 -3.08 -35.17
C GLU A 352 -1.60 -3.37 -34.70
N ASN A 353 -0.80 -2.34 -34.38
CA ASN A 353 0.57 -2.56 -33.95
C ASN A 353 0.61 -3.30 -32.60
N THR A 354 1.17 -4.50 -32.64
CA THR A 354 1.38 -5.37 -31.47
C THR A 354 2.67 -5.05 -30.72
N ASP A 355 3.46 -4.07 -31.17
CA ASP A 355 4.65 -3.64 -30.46
C ASP A 355 4.28 -3.03 -29.10
N TYR A 356 4.52 -3.81 -28.07
CA TYR A 356 4.23 -3.49 -26.68
C TYR A 356 5.06 -2.31 -26.15
N TRP A 357 6.25 -2.12 -26.72
CA TRP A 357 7.21 -1.09 -26.34
C TRP A 357 7.16 0.11 -27.28
N ALA A 358 6.37 0.05 -28.36
CA ALA A 358 6.16 1.18 -29.24
C ALA A 358 5.36 2.28 -28.50
N SER A 359 6.05 3.38 -28.25
CA SER A 359 5.47 4.62 -27.75
C SER A 359 5.86 5.74 -28.70
N THR A 360 4.96 6.68 -29.01
CA THR A 360 5.39 7.95 -29.61
C THR A 360 6.49 8.54 -28.71
N PRO A 361 7.67 8.89 -29.24
CA PRO A 361 8.72 9.46 -28.40
C PRO A 361 8.20 10.70 -27.66
N LEU A 362 8.43 10.73 -26.35
CA LEU A 362 8.10 11.90 -25.55
C LEU A 362 8.96 13.08 -26.04
N ASN A 363 8.34 14.22 -26.33
CA ASN A 363 9.11 15.43 -26.66
C ASN A 363 9.85 15.93 -25.41
N THR A 364 11.12 15.53 -25.30
CA THR A 364 12.01 15.84 -24.18
C THR A 364 12.56 17.26 -24.22
N THR A 365 12.26 18.05 -25.25
CA THR A 365 12.72 19.44 -25.34
C THR A 365 12.13 20.25 -24.17
N GLY A 366 13.00 20.72 -23.28
CA GLY A 366 12.61 21.46 -22.07
C GLY A 366 12.02 20.60 -20.95
N LEU A 367 12.06 19.27 -21.07
CA LEU A 367 11.72 18.37 -19.95
C LEU A 367 12.96 18.13 -19.09
N ASP A 368 12.80 18.24 -17.77
CA ASP A 368 13.81 17.81 -16.82
C ASP A 368 13.75 16.28 -16.67
N MET A 369 14.66 15.59 -17.36
CA MET A 369 14.72 14.14 -17.35
C MET A 369 15.18 13.58 -15.99
N ASN A 370 15.93 14.34 -15.20
CA ASN A 370 16.34 13.92 -13.85
C ASN A 370 15.12 13.91 -12.93
N LEU A 371 14.30 14.95 -13.00
CA LEU A 371 13.04 15.02 -12.26
C LEU A 371 12.07 13.93 -12.71
N LEU A 372 11.91 13.71 -14.01
CA LEU A 372 11.04 12.64 -14.51
C LEU A 372 11.50 11.26 -14.00
N ASN A 373 12.82 11.02 -13.99
CA ASN A 373 13.39 9.80 -13.44
C ASN A 373 13.15 9.70 -11.91
N CYS A 374 13.33 10.80 -11.16
CA CYS A 374 13.03 10.84 -9.74
C CYS A 374 11.58 10.46 -9.44
N ILE A 375 10.63 11.08 -10.16
CA ILE A 375 9.20 10.80 -10.01
C ILE A 375 8.92 9.33 -10.31
N ASN A 376 9.46 8.82 -11.41
CA ASN A 376 9.27 7.42 -11.83
C ASN A 376 9.77 6.44 -10.76
N GLN A 377 10.97 6.68 -10.22
CA GLN A 377 11.56 5.87 -9.15
C GLN A 377 10.79 5.98 -7.83
N THR A 378 10.34 7.18 -7.48
CA THR A 378 9.58 7.44 -6.26
C THR A 378 8.24 6.72 -6.28
N ILE A 379 7.51 6.80 -7.41
CA ILE A 379 6.27 6.05 -7.61
C ILE A 379 6.55 4.57 -7.45
N ALA A 380 7.53 4.06 -8.17
CA ALA A 380 7.89 2.66 -8.14
C ALA A 380 8.28 2.15 -6.75
N ALA A 381 8.95 2.96 -5.94
CA ALA A 381 9.34 2.60 -4.58
C ALA A 381 8.16 2.64 -3.60
N SER A 382 7.24 3.59 -3.76
CA SER A 382 6.25 3.92 -2.73
C SER A 382 4.85 3.37 -2.96
N ILE A 383 4.49 3.00 -4.19
CA ILE A 383 3.15 2.47 -4.50
C ILE A 383 2.84 1.21 -3.69
N HIS A 384 1.59 1.10 -3.25
CA HIS A 384 1.11 -0.06 -2.51
C HIS A 384 1.17 -1.32 -3.36
N ILE A 385 1.70 -2.41 -2.84
CA ILE A 385 1.51 -3.73 -3.45
C ILE A 385 1.22 -4.73 -2.34
N VAL A 386 0.61 -5.86 -2.69
CA VAL A 386 0.30 -6.93 -1.71
C VAL A 386 1.54 -7.25 -0.90
N ASP A 387 1.41 -7.12 0.41
CA ASP A 387 2.46 -7.38 1.36
C ASP A 387 2.39 -8.83 1.84
N PRO A 388 3.36 -9.69 1.49
CA PRO A 388 3.34 -11.09 1.91
C PRO A 388 3.56 -11.26 3.41
N THR A 389 4.13 -10.26 4.08
CA THR A 389 4.45 -10.30 5.51
C THR A 389 3.23 -9.97 6.37
N LEU A 390 2.26 -9.25 5.80
CA LEU A 390 1.06 -8.80 6.49
C LEU A 390 -0.16 -9.56 5.99
N ILE A 391 -0.62 -10.50 6.80
CA ILE A 391 -1.89 -11.17 6.59
C ILE A 391 -2.81 -10.70 7.70
N VAL A 392 -3.99 -10.17 7.33
CA VAL A 392 -5.03 -9.95 8.33
C VAL A 392 -5.36 -11.31 8.92
N ARG A 393 -4.94 -11.56 10.16
CA ARG A 393 -5.45 -12.68 10.95
C ARG A 393 -6.90 -12.35 11.26
N GLY A 394 -7.75 -12.66 10.29
CA GLY A 394 -9.17 -12.46 10.35
C GLY A 394 -9.76 -13.41 11.38
N HIS A 395 -10.40 -12.81 12.38
CA HIS A 395 -11.11 -13.41 13.49
C HIS A 395 -10.23 -14.07 14.56
N LEU A 396 -10.58 -13.74 15.81
CA LEU A 396 -10.30 -14.58 16.98
C LEU A 396 -10.59 -16.03 16.55
N SER A 397 -9.66 -16.97 16.80
CA SER A 397 -9.94 -18.37 16.52
C SER A 397 -11.25 -18.77 17.20
N THR A 398 -11.96 -19.78 16.69
CA THR A 398 -13.18 -20.27 17.35
C THR A 398 -12.94 -20.52 18.85
N GLU A 399 -11.74 -20.96 19.21
CA GLU A 399 -11.34 -21.11 20.62
C GLU A 399 -11.21 -19.77 21.35
N GLN A 400 -10.63 -18.74 20.74
CA GLN A 400 -10.57 -17.40 21.33
C GLN A 400 -11.96 -16.76 21.46
N ILE A 401 -12.88 -17.05 20.55
CA ILE A 401 -14.29 -16.62 20.66
C ILE A 401 -14.96 -17.35 21.82
N ILE A 402 -14.77 -18.66 21.96
CA ILE A 402 -15.30 -19.46 23.07
C ILE A 402 -14.75 -18.93 24.40
N VAL A 403 -13.45 -18.68 24.49
CA VAL A 403 -12.81 -18.10 25.69
C VAL A 403 -13.41 -16.74 26.02
N LEU A 404 -13.63 -15.87 25.03
CA LEU A 404 -14.27 -14.58 25.24
C LEU A 404 -15.71 -14.73 25.77
N ILE A 405 -16.50 -15.65 25.20
CA ILE A 405 -17.86 -15.95 25.65
C ILE A 405 -17.85 -16.46 27.11
N VAL A 406 -16.95 -17.38 27.45
CA VAL A 406 -16.84 -17.92 28.83
C VAL A 406 -16.44 -16.84 29.83
N ILE A 407 -15.51 -15.95 29.47
CA ILE A 407 -15.12 -14.84 30.34
C ILE A 407 -16.30 -13.89 30.58
N VAL A 408 -17.07 -13.58 29.54
CA VAL A 408 -18.24 -12.69 29.66
C VAL A 408 -19.37 -13.35 30.47
N THR A 409 -19.62 -14.65 30.31
CA THR A 409 -20.66 -15.36 31.09
C THR A 409 -20.27 -15.53 32.56
N LEU A 410 -19.02 -15.89 32.86
CA LEU A 410 -18.55 -15.99 34.24
C LEU A 410 -18.49 -14.60 34.92
N GLY A 411 -18.03 -13.58 34.21
CA GLY A 411 -17.98 -12.20 34.73
C GLY A 411 -19.36 -11.65 35.06
N SER A 412 -20.35 -11.88 34.19
CA SER A 412 -21.74 -11.45 34.44
C SER A 412 -22.39 -12.23 35.60
N ALA A 413 -22.16 -13.53 35.71
CA ALA A 413 -22.63 -14.32 36.85
C ALA A 413 -22.04 -13.82 38.19
N PHE A 414 -20.75 -13.49 38.21
CA PHE A 414 -20.09 -12.90 39.38
C PHE A 414 -20.66 -11.53 39.76
N LEU A 415 -20.94 -10.67 38.78
CA LEU A 415 -21.56 -9.37 39.03
C LEU A 415 -22.97 -9.52 39.62
N ILE A 416 -23.80 -10.43 39.09
CA ILE A 416 -25.15 -10.69 39.61
C ILE A 416 -25.08 -11.25 41.05
N ALA A 417 -24.19 -12.21 41.30
CA ALA A 417 -24.00 -12.79 42.63
C ALA A 417 -23.48 -11.75 43.65
N GLY A 418 -22.60 -10.84 43.21
CA GLY A 418 -22.09 -9.74 44.02
C GLY A 418 -23.16 -8.68 44.34
N TYR A 419 -24.04 -8.36 43.38
CA TYR A 419 -25.09 -7.36 43.55
C TYR A 419 -26.13 -7.79 44.59
N ASN A 420 -26.49 -9.07 44.61
CA ASN A 420 -27.47 -9.62 45.55
C ASN A 420 -27.00 -9.62 47.02
N LYS A 421 -25.69 -9.44 47.29
CA LYS A 421 -25.16 -9.38 48.65
C LYS A 421 -25.20 -7.98 49.28
N ARG A 422 -25.60 -6.93 48.56
CA ARG A 422 -25.42 -5.54 49.02
C ARG A 422 -26.68 -4.67 49.06
N LEU A 423 -27.87 -5.27 49.13
CA LEU A 423 -29.05 -4.52 49.55
C LEU A 423 -29.15 -4.54 51.08
N PRO A 424 -28.73 -3.48 51.79
CA PRO A 424 -29.09 -3.33 53.20
C PRO A 424 -30.60 -3.39 53.29
N ARG A 425 -31.08 -4.32 54.12
CA ARG A 425 -32.48 -4.48 54.49
C ARG A 425 -32.98 -3.09 54.91
N LYS A 426 -33.89 -2.48 54.15
CA LYS A 426 -34.59 -1.27 54.59
C LYS A 426 -35.38 -1.66 55.84
N GLU A 427 -34.85 -1.33 57.00
CA GLU A 427 -35.59 -1.38 58.25
C GLU A 427 -36.78 -0.41 58.17
N GLY A 428 -37.85 -0.79 58.86
CA GLY A 428 -39.23 -0.43 58.56
C GLY A 428 -39.51 1.06 58.40
N TYR A 429 -40.19 1.40 57.31
CA TYR A 429 -40.98 2.61 57.25
C TYR A 429 -42.24 2.37 58.10
N SER A 430 -42.31 2.96 59.30
CA SER A 430 -43.53 2.96 60.11
C SER A 430 -44.59 3.84 59.43
N PRO A 431 -45.83 3.34 59.26
CA PRO A 431 -46.93 4.19 58.82
C PRO A 431 -47.25 5.22 59.92
N VAL A 432 -47.29 6.49 59.53
CA VAL A 432 -47.80 7.58 60.38
C VAL A 432 -49.32 7.39 60.51
N PRO A 433 -49.89 7.45 61.73
CA PRO A 433 -51.32 7.33 61.91
C PRO A 433 -52.01 8.58 61.37
N GLU A 434 -53.00 8.33 60.54
CA GLU A 434 -53.99 9.29 60.07
C GLU A 434 -54.84 9.70 61.28
N SER A 435 -54.73 10.97 61.69
CA SER A 435 -55.66 11.58 62.66
C SER A 435 -56.13 12.92 62.11
N ASP A 436 -57.39 12.90 61.65
CA ASP A 436 -58.43 13.93 61.73
C ASP A 436 -57.97 15.38 61.83
N TRP A 437 -58.17 16.15 60.74
CA TRP A 437 -58.74 17.50 60.72
C TRP A 437 -59.42 17.78 59.38
#